data_AF-A0A9X3ETD2-F1
#
_entry.id   AF-A0A9X3ETD2-F1
#
_cell.length_a   1.000
_cell.length_b   1.000
_cell.length_c   1.000
_cell.angle_alpha   90.00
_cell.angle_beta   90.00
_cell.angle_gamma   90.00
#
_symmetry.space_group_name_H-M   'P 1'
#
loop_
_entity.id
_entity.type
_entity.pdbx_description
1 polymer ?
#
loop_
_entity_poly.entity_id
_entity_poly.type
_entity_poly.pdbx_seq_one_letter_code
_entity_poly.pdbx_strand_id
1 'polypeptide(L)'
;MARRAADDFYTAYKEQMGGTWSTVWGPVVFDTGLDATAQIADNVMYVAANHDRSMFVVAIAGTNFNSLLYDVAQEDDAVDKTVEWAAAFPSLSNSTPPGLTPFLSAGTALGVNNLLGMTDGKTGKTLQEYLASATSKSATLVFSGHSLGGALAPTLALALFNSHGGQLSKSDWANVYFYPTAGPTPGNGELFKFVAQEFKPVDLRDQPWQCWNRVVWNSLDAVPQGWVVELLQKLPELYPHTATTVEWGVTHPWPPKDLQSEVDGKVKKSKAGADTGAGPYTQLANRSLRGRRTTTARSSSSR
;
A
#
# COMPACT_ATOMS: atom_id res chain seq x y z
N MET A 1 14.37 -0.89 18.91
CA MET A 1 14.57 0.35 18.14
C MET A 1 13.26 0.86 17.53
N ALA A 2 12.51 0.05 16.76
CA ALA A 2 11.25 0.46 16.12
C ALA A 2 10.17 0.99 17.09
N ARG A 3 9.97 0.34 18.24
CA ARG A 3 8.98 0.81 19.24
C ARG A 3 9.31 2.21 19.77
N ARG A 4 10.59 2.48 20.03
CA ARG A 4 11.07 3.80 20.46
C ARG A 4 10.81 4.86 19.38
N ALA A 5 11.02 4.54 18.11
CA ALA A 5 10.73 5.47 17.02
C ALA A 5 9.23 5.82 16.93
N ALA A 6 8.32 4.86 17.16
CA ALA A 6 6.88 5.12 17.23
C ALA A 6 6.52 6.03 18.42
N ASP A 7 7.12 5.79 19.58
CA ASP A 7 6.91 6.62 20.79
C ASP A 7 7.46 8.05 20.60
N ASP A 8 8.63 8.18 19.96
CA ASP A 8 9.26 9.47 19.63
C ASP A 8 8.40 10.25 18.62
N PHE A 9 7.86 9.57 17.59
CA PHE A 9 6.92 10.17 16.64
C PHE A 9 5.64 10.65 17.34
N TYR A 10 5.05 9.83 18.22
CA TYR A 10 3.89 10.26 18.99
C TYR A 10 4.19 11.50 19.82
N THR A 11 5.32 11.51 20.51
CA THR A 11 5.74 12.65 21.34
C THR A 11 5.86 13.92 20.50
N ALA A 12 6.41 13.83 19.29
CA ALA A 12 6.60 14.96 18.39
C ALA A 12 5.30 15.49 17.77
N TYR A 13 4.29 14.64 17.53
CA TYR A 13 3.10 14.98 16.75
C TYR A 13 1.76 14.82 17.50
N LYS A 14 1.79 14.60 18.81
CA LYS A 14 0.58 14.35 19.63
C LYS A 14 -0.50 15.43 19.50
N GLU A 15 -0.10 16.70 19.33
CA GLU A 15 -1.04 17.82 19.19
C GLU A 15 -1.80 17.76 17.86
N GLN A 16 -1.13 17.39 16.77
CA GLN A 16 -1.74 17.27 15.44
C GLN A 16 -2.57 16.00 15.30
N MET A 17 -2.15 14.90 15.94
CA MET A 17 -2.86 13.61 15.86
C MET A 17 -4.14 13.61 16.69
N GLY A 18 -4.17 14.38 17.78
CA GLY A 18 -5.30 14.49 18.68
C GLY A 18 -5.54 13.22 19.51
N GLY A 19 -5.83 13.41 20.80
CA GLY A 19 -6.05 12.33 21.74
C GLY A 19 -4.80 11.55 22.14
N THR A 20 -5.01 10.53 22.96
CA THR A 20 -3.97 9.73 23.59
C THR A 20 -3.73 8.45 22.81
N TRP A 21 -2.52 8.29 22.28
CA TRP A 21 -2.15 7.13 21.47
C TRP A 21 -1.18 6.21 22.20
N SER A 22 -1.26 4.92 21.90
CA SER A 22 -0.26 3.93 22.34
C SER A 22 -0.13 2.79 21.34
N THR A 23 1.07 2.23 21.19
CA THR A 23 1.27 0.97 20.46
C THR A 23 0.81 -0.22 21.28
N VAL A 24 -0.23 -0.90 20.79
CA VAL A 24 -0.92 -2.00 21.47
C VAL A 24 -0.59 -3.39 20.90
N TRP A 25 -0.03 -3.44 19.69
CA TRP A 25 0.57 -4.64 19.09
C TRP A 25 1.77 -4.24 18.22
N GLY A 26 2.86 -5.00 18.29
CA GLY A 26 4.10 -4.70 17.59
C GLY A 26 4.88 -3.49 18.15
N PRO A 27 5.70 -2.82 17.32
CA PRO A 27 5.95 -3.11 15.92
C PRO A 27 6.68 -4.43 15.70
N VAL A 28 6.28 -5.15 14.65
CA VAL A 28 6.95 -6.36 14.16
C VAL A 28 7.62 -6.02 12.84
N VAL A 29 8.87 -6.45 12.70
CA VAL A 29 9.70 -6.26 11.51
C VAL A 29 9.91 -7.63 10.87
N PHE A 30 9.60 -7.73 9.59
CA PHE A 30 9.92 -8.88 8.76
C PHE A 30 11.06 -8.51 7.83
N ASP A 31 12.05 -9.39 7.78
CA ASP A 31 13.25 -9.28 6.96
C ASP A 31 13.59 -10.72 6.52
N THR A 32 13.60 -10.94 5.21
CA THR A 32 13.94 -12.24 4.60
C THR A 32 15.41 -12.58 4.76
N GLY A 33 16.26 -11.63 5.15
CA GLY A 33 17.72 -11.79 5.28
C GLY A 33 18.43 -11.94 3.95
N LEU A 34 17.73 -11.73 2.82
CA LEU A 34 18.27 -11.86 1.47
C LEU A 34 19.28 -10.74 1.15
N ASP A 35 19.17 -9.61 1.84
CA ASP A 35 20.21 -8.57 1.87
C ASP A 35 20.91 -8.55 3.23
N ALA A 36 21.82 -9.52 3.41
CA ALA A 36 22.65 -9.63 4.61
C ALA A 36 23.55 -8.41 4.86
N THR A 37 23.69 -7.51 3.88
CA THR A 37 24.55 -6.33 3.97
C THR A 37 23.81 -5.06 4.36
N ALA A 38 22.50 -4.98 4.13
CA ALA A 38 21.76 -3.72 4.30
C ALA A 38 20.80 -3.68 5.51
N GLN A 39 20.47 -4.80 6.16
CA GLN A 39 19.51 -4.85 7.28
C GLN A 39 18.21 -4.07 6.98
N ILE A 40 17.67 -4.24 5.77
CA ILE A 40 16.48 -3.50 5.32
C ILE A 40 15.24 -4.31 5.67
N ALA A 41 14.34 -3.71 6.44
CA ALA A 41 13.04 -4.29 6.69
C ALA A 41 12.24 -4.42 5.37
N ASP A 42 11.78 -5.62 5.06
CA ASP A 42 10.90 -5.88 3.92
C ASP A 42 9.48 -5.40 4.23
N ASN A 43 8.95 -5.78 5.40
CA ASN A 43 7.67 -5.29 5.87
C ASN A 43 7.73 -4.95 7.36
N VAL A 44 7.04 -3.89 7.77
CA VAL A 44 6.85 -3.51 9.18
C VAL A 44 5.37 -3.30 9.44
N MET A 45 4.88 -3.85 10.54
CA MET A 45 3.48 -3.66 10.94
C MET A 45 3.34 -3.43 12.44
N TYR A 46 2.42 -2.55 12.81
CA TYR A 46 2.04 -2.35 14.21
C TYR A 46 0.58 -1.92 14.32
N VAL A 47 0.03 -1.99 15.54
CA VAL A 47 -1.29 -1.45 15.85
C VAL A 47 -1.16 -0.33 16.87
N ALA A 48 -1.67 0.85 16.52
CA ALA A 48 -1.83 1.98 17.42
C ALA A 48 -3.30 2.06 17.88
N ALA A 49 -3.52 2.32 19.16
CA ALA A 49 -4.85 2.63 19.70
C ALA A 49 -4.91 4.10 20.12
N ASN A 50 -5.98 4.79 19.72
CA ASN A 50 -6.39 6.08 20.26
C ASN A 50 -7.48 5.86 21.30
N HIS A 51 -7.14 6.06 22.57
CA HIS A 51 -8.02 5.78 23.70
C HIS A 51 -9.17 6.78 23.83
N ASP A 52 -8.98 8.01 23.32
CA ASP A 52 -9.97 9.08 23.43
C ASP A 52 -11.01 9.04 22.31
N ARG A 53 -10.68 8.36 21.20
CA ARG A 53 -11.54 8.27 20.00
C ARG A 53 -12.04 6.86 19.72
N SER A 54 -11.75 5.88 20.58
CA SER A 54 -12.05 4.46 20.37
C SER A 54 -11.64 4.03 18.96
N MET A 55 -10.36 4.20 18.62
CA MET A 55 -9.85 3.91 17.28
C MET A 55 -8.60 3.04 17.34
N PHE A 56 -8.51 2.07 16.45
CA PHE A 56 -7.33 1.25 16.23
C PHE A 56 -6.84 1.48 14.80
N VAL A 57 -5.53 1.64 14.62
CA VAL A 57 -4.89 1.79 13.32
C VAL A 57 -3.87 0.68 13.16
N VAL A 58 -4.09 -0.23 12.22
CA VAL A 58 -3.09 -1.17 11.72
C VAL A 58 -2.27 -0.42 10.68
N ALA A 59 -1.04 -0.07 11.04
CA ALA A 59 -0.14 0.68 10.17
C ALA A 59 0.92 -0.24 9.56
N ILE A 60 1.01 -0.20 8.24
CA ILE A 60 1.87 -1.08 7.43
C ILE A 60 2.85 -0.23 6.63
N ALA A 61 4.12 -0.60 6.68
CA ALA A 61 5.17 -0.11 5.80
C ALA A 61 5.77 -1.29 5.03
N GLY A 62 6.03 -1.09 3.74
CA GLY A 62 6.82 -2.00 2.90
C GLY A 62 8.29 -1.55 2.83
N THR A 63 9.02 -2.12 1.87
CA THR A 63 10.47 -1.92 1.68
C THR A 63 10.87 -0.46 1.46
N ASN A 64 12.15 -0.15 1.72
CA ASN A 64 12.75 1.18 1.56
C ASN A 64 12.59 1.74 0.12
N PHE A 65 12.06 2.96 0.05
CA PHE A 65 11.79 3.71 -1.19
C PHE A 65 12.99 3.97 -2.10
N ASN A 66 14.22 3.95 -1.57
CA ASN A 66 15.42 4.25 -2.35
C ASN A 66 15.72 3.22 -3.45
N SER A 67 15.08 2.05 -3.42
CA SER A 67 15.23 1.02 -4.46
C SER A 67 14.22 1.18 -5.61
N LEU A 68 13.13 1.94 -5.47
CA LEU A 68 12.04 1.99 -6.48
C LEU A 68 12.44 2.54 -7.85
N LEU A 69 13.48 3.36 -7.93
CA LEU A 69 13.95 3.97 -9.19
C LEU A 69 15.14 3.25 -9.81
N TYR A 70 15.80 2.33 -9.11
CA TYR A 70 17.02 1.68 -9.62
C TYR A 70 17.22 0.22 -9.23
N ASP A 71 16.45 -0.35 -8.30
CA ASP A 71 16.69 -1.71 -7.82
C ASP A 71 15.44 -2.55 -7.55
N VAL A 72 15.56 -3.80 -7.98
CA VAL A 72 14.52 -4.79 -8.17
C VAL A 72 13.92 -5.23 -6.83
N ALA A 73 12.87 -4.57 -6.35
CA ALA A 73 12.08 -5.12 -5.25
C ALA A 73 11.33 -6.37 -5.75
N GLN A 74 11.71 -7.54 -5.25
CA GLN A 74 11.06 -8.81 -5.58
C GLN A 74 9.57 -8.83 -5.20
N GLU A 75 9.14 -8.02 -4.23
CA GLU A 75 7.72 -7.86 -3.87
C GLU A 75 7.00 -6.81 -4.72
N ASP A 76 7.62 -5.68 -5.05
CA ASP A 76 6.96 -4.67 -5.88
C ASP A 76 6.90 -5.09 -7.35
N ASP A 77 7.87 -5.86 -7.86
CA ASP A 77 8.06 -6.14 -9.29
C ASP A 77 7.65 -7.57 -9.71
N ALA A 78 7.18 -8.40 -8.77
CA ALA A 78 6.58 -9.73 -9.03
C ALA A 78 5.13 -9.61 -9.50
N VAL A 79 4.94 -8.84 -10.55
CA VAL A 79 3.66 -8.58 -11.23
C VAL A 79 3.57 -9.26 -12.60
N ASP A 80 4.65 -9.91 -13.03
CA ASP A 80 4.67 -10.81 -14.17
C ASP A 80 4.02 -12.17 -13.86
N LYS A 81 3.68 -12.40 -12.58
CA LYS A 81 2.94 -13.56 -12.09
C LYS A 81 1.78 -13.11 -11.22
N THR A 82 0.69 -13.85 -11.28
CA THR A 82 -0.49 -13.64 -10.44
C THR A 82 -0.87 -14.92 -9.70
N VAL A 83 -1.63 -14.74 -8.64
CA VAL A 83 -2.20 -15.82 -7.83
C VAL A 83 -3.68 -15.57 -7.68
N GLU A 84 -4.49 -16.62 -7.84
CA GLU A 84 -5.93 -16.55 -7.59
C GLU A 84 -6.18 -16.38 -6.09
N TRP A 85 -7.14 -15.52 -5.73
CA TRP A 85 -7.44 -15.19 -4.33
C TRP A 85 -7.62 -16.41 -3.41
N ALA A 86 -8.35 -17.44 -3.88
CA ALA A 86 -8.61 -18.64 -3.09
C ALA A 86 -7.34 -19.42 -2.72
N ALA A 87 -6.25 -19.26 -3.48
CA ALA A 87 -4.97 -19.90 -3.23
C ALA A 87 -3.93 -18.94 -2.61
N ALA A 88 -4.24 -17.65 -2.52
CA ALA A 88 -3.27 -16.62 -2.17
C ALA A 88 -2.80 -16.67 -0.71
N PHE A 89 -3.65 -17.12 0.21
CA PHE A 89 -3.40 -17.05 1.65
C PHE A 89 -3.64 -18.41 2.31
N PRO A 90 -2.70 -19.37 2.18
CA PRO A 90 -2.90 -20.74 2.65
C PRO A 90 -3.07 -20.87 4.17
N SER A 91 -2.64 -19.87 4.95
CA SER A 91 -2.91 -19.82 6.40
C SER A 91 -4.37 -19.45 6.74
N LEU A 92 -5.13 -18.98 5.75
CA LEU A 92 -6.53 -18.61 5.86
C LEU A 92 -7.39 -19.57 5.04
N SER A 93 -8.68 -19.63 5.36
CA SER A 93 -9.65 -20.43 4.60
C SER A 93 -10.41 -19.59 3.57
N ASN A 94 -9.70 -18.67 2.92
CA ASN A 94 -10.28 -17.73 1.96
C ASN A 94 -10.76 -18.45 0.69
N SER A 95 -11.91 -18.00 0.19
CA SER A 95 -12.56 -18.45 -1.04
C SER A 95 -13.02 -17.23 -1.83
N THR A 96 -13.48 -17.45 -3.05
CA THR A 96 -13.93 -16.38 -3.94
C THR A 96 -15.45 -16.23 -3.92
N PRO A 97 -15.98 -14.99 -4.03
CA PRO A 97 -17.40 -14.79 -4.26
C PRO A 97 -17.85 -15.47 -5.56
N PRO A 98 -19.06 -16.06 -5.60
CA PRO A 98 -19.59 -16.66 -6.81
C PRO A 98 -19.57 -15.70 -8.00
N GLY A 99 -19.07 -16.16 -9.14
CA GLY A 99 -19.02 -15.37 -10.38
C GLY A 99 -17.89 -14.34 -10.47
N LEU A 100 -17.00 -14.27 -9.46
CA LEU A 100 -15.77 -13.51 -9.53
C LEU A 100 -14.56 -14.45 -9.63
N THR A 101 -13.53 -14.02 -10.35
CA THR A 101 -12.22 -14.68 -10.38
C THR A 101 -11.13 -13.66 -10.04
N PRO A 102 -11.06 -13.23 -8.76
CA PRO A 102 -10.10 -12.23 -8.33
C PRO A 102 -8.68 -12.78 -8.31
N PHE A 103 -7.78 -12.04 -8.95
CA PHE A 103 -6.35 -12.31 -8.96
C PHE A 103 -5.59 -11.15 -8.35
N LEU A 104 -4.47 -11.47 -7.72
CA LEU A 104 -3.51 -10.54 -7.16
C LEU A 104 -2.12 -10.82 -7.71
N SER A 105 -1.26 -9.80 -7.75
CA SER A 105 0.15 -10.02 -8.06
C SER A 105 0.78 -10.98 -7.05
N ALA A 106 1.72 -11.80 -7.50
CA ALA A 106 2.46 -12.69 -6.61
C ALA A 106 3.18 -11.92 -5.51
N GLY A 107 3.68 -10.72 -5.83
CA GLY A 107 4.30 -9.81 -4.86
C GLY A 107 3.36 -9.34 -3.76
N THR A 108 2.13 -8.92 -4.10
CA THR A 108 1.12 -8.58 -3.09
C THR A 108 0.74 -9.80 -2.24
N ALA A 109 0.63 -10.99 -2.86
CA ALA A 109 0.37 -12.24 -2.14
C ALA A 109 1.44 -12.50 -1.08
N LEU A 110 2.71 -12.41 -1.48
CA LEU A 110 3.87 -12.62 -0.62
C LEU A 110 3.87 -11.63 0.55
N GLY A 111 3.76 -10.34 0.27
CA GLY A 111 3.75 -9.31 1.31
C GLY A 111 2.62 -9.52 2.32
N VAL A 112 1.41 -9.85 1.88
CA VAL A 112 0.31 -10.13 2.83
C VAL A 112 0.55 -11.41 3.63
N ASN A 113 1.12 -12.48 3.05
CA ASN A 113 1.50 -13.68 3.82
C ASN A 113 2.59 -13.38 4.87
N ASN A 114 3.58 -12.55 4.54
CA ASN A 114 4.57 -12.09 5.52
C ASN A 114 3.89 -11.38 6.69
N LEU A 115 2.96 -10.46 6.41
CA LEU A 115 2.19 -9.75 7.44
C LEU A 115 1.32 -10.70 8.29
N LEU A 116 0.69 -11.71 7.67
CA LEU A 116 -0.11 -12.72 8.38
C LEU A 116 0.76 -13.61 9.28
N GLY A 117 2.01 -13.87 8.88
CA GLY A 117 2.98 -14.65 9.66
C GLY A 117 3.66 -13.89 10.80
N MET A 118 3.46 -12.57 10.91
CA MET A 118 4.07 -11.76 11.97
C MET A 118 3.42 -12.04 13.33
N THR A 119 4.28 -12.27 14.34
CA THR A 119 3.88 -12.43 15.75
C THR A 119 4.52 -11.33 16.59
N ASP A 120 3.72 -10.62 17.38
CA ASP A 120 4.24 -9.61 18.29
C ASP A 120 4.97 -10.26 19.47
N GLY A 121 6.24 -9.93 19.64
CA GLY A 121 7.06 -10.47 20.73
C GLY A 121 6.57 -10.11 22.12
N LYS A 122 5.74 -9.07 22.29
CA LYS A 122 5.17 -8.69 23.60
C LYS A 122 3.93 -9.50 23.95
N THR A 123 2.98 -9.59 23.02
CA THR A 123 1.69 -10.29 23.27
C THR A 123 1.75 -11.77 22.95
N GLY A 124 2.73 -12.22 22.18
CA GLY A 124 2.82 -13.59 21.66
C GLY A 124 1.75 -13.92 20.63
N LYS A 125 1.04 -12.91 20.11
CA LYS A 125 -0.10 -13.08 19.18
C LYS A 125 0.27 -12.61 17.78
N THR A 126 -0.25 -13.30 16.78
CA THR A 126 -0.38 -12.77 15.42
C THR A 126 -1.31 -11.55 15.40
N LEU A 127 -1.30 -10.77 14.31
CA LEU A 127 -2.26 -9.67 14.16
C LEU A 127 -3.71 -10.17 14.26
N GLN A 128 -4.02 -11.28 13.60
CA GLN A 128 -5.37 -11.85 13.60
C GLN A 128 -5.84 -12.21 15.01
N GLU A 129 -5.03 -12.95 15.77
CA GLU A 129 -5.36 -13.32 17.15
C GLU A 129 -5.47 -12.10 18.06
N TYR A 130 -4.61 -11.11 17.85
CA TYR A 130 -4.68 -9.86 18.59
C TYR A 130 -6.00 -9.13 18.32
N LEU A 131 -6.33 -8.89 17.05
CA LEU A 131 -7.56 -8.20 16.65
C LEU A 131 -8.82 -8.95 17.12
N ALA A 132 -8.83 -10.29 17.04
CA ALA A 132 -9.93 -11.11 17.57
C ALA A 132 -10.14 -10.93 19.08
N SER A 133 -9.06 -10.69 19.84
CA SER A 133 -9.12 -10.47 21.29
C SER A 133 -9.31 -9.02 21.71
N ALA A 134 -9.05 -8.07 20.81
CA ALA A 134 -9.12 -6.63 21.07
C ALA A 134 -10.37 -5.97 20.47
N THR A 135 -11.33 -6.77 19.98
CA THR A 135 -12.54 -6.27 19.34
C THR A 135 -13.36 -5.38 20.26
N SER A 136 -13.99 -4.37 19.68
CA SER A 136 -14.91 -3.50 20.39
C SER A 136 -15.95 -2.93 19.42
N LYS A 137 -17.23 -3.20 19.70
CA LYS A 137 -18.37 -2.71 18.92
C LYS A 137 -18.55 -1.19 18.96
N SER A 138 -17.80 -0.49 19.82
CA SER A 138 -17.75 0.98 19.85
C SER A 138 -16.50 1.55 19.19
N ALA A 139 -15.56 0.70 18.77
CA ALA A 139 -14.29 1.13 18.20
C ALA A 139 -14.24 1.02 16.67
N THR A 140 -13.57 1.98 16.03
CA THR A 140 -13.26 1.92 14.59
C THR A 140 -11.87 1.34 14.37
N LEU A 141 -11.77 0.33 13.51
CA LEU A 141 -10.51 -0.26 13.06
C LEU A 141 -10.16 0.27 11.67
N VAL A 142 -8.94 0.75 11.48
CA VAL A 142 -8.45 1.29 10.20
C VAL A 142 -7.15 0.58 9.80
N PHE A 143 -7.12 0.02 8.59
CA PHE A 143 -5.88 -0.45 7.97
C PHE A 143 -5.28 0.67 7.13
N SER A 144 -4.01 1.03 7.35
CA SER A 144 -3.34 2.11 6.64
C SER A 144 -1.92 1.74 6.28
N GLY A 145 -1.42 2.38 5.24
CA GLY A 145 -0.06 2.20 4.75
C GLY A 145 0.22 3.16 3.61
N HIS A 146 1.50 3.30 3.29
CA HIS A 146 2.00 4.14 2.19
C HIS A 146 2.77 3.25 1.20
N SER A 147 2.79 3.58 -0.09
CA SER A 147 3.53 2.82 -1.11
C SER A 147 3.08 1.36 -1.22
N LEU A 148 3.99 0.39 -1.22
CA LEU A 148 3.69 -1.02 -1.03
C LEU A 148 2.73 -1.26 0.14
N GLY A 149 2.91 -0.59 1.29
CA GLY A 149 1.97 -0.67 2.41
C GLY A 149 0.56 -0.18 2.06
N GLY A 150 0.43 0.74 1.11
CA GLY A 150 -0.85 1.17 0.54
C GLY A 150 -1.53 0.12 -0.36
N ALA A 151 -0.79 -0.80 -0.96
CA ALA A 151 -1.34 -1.97 -1.65
C ALA A 151 -1.67 -3.12 -0.67
N LEU A 152 -0.80 -3.33 0.33
CA LEU A 152 -0.94 -4.40 1.32
C LEU A 152 -2.09 -4.13 2.29
N ALA A 153 -2.29 -2.90 2.75
CA ALA A 153 -3.33 -2.55 3.73
C ALA A 153 -4.76 -2.95 3.33
N PRO A 154 -5.30 -2.54 2.15
CA PRO A 154 -6.63 -2.97 1.73
C PRO A 154 -6.71 -4.47 1.47
N THR A 155 -5.62 -5.09 1.00
CA THR A 155 -5.57 -6.53 0.71
C THR A 155 -5.60 -7.37 1.99
N LEU A 156 -4.82 -6.99 3.01
CA LEU A 156 -4.82 -7.62 4.32
C LEU A 156 -6.18 -7.44 5.02
N ALA A 157 -6.76 -6.23 4.96
CA ALA A 157 -8.10 -5.98 5.49
C ALA A 157 -9.13 -6.90 4.83
N LEU A 158 -9.11 -7.01 3.50
CA LEU A 158 -9.99 -7.94 2.77
C LEU A 158 -9.74 -9.39 3.17
N ALA A 159 -8.47 -9.82 3.27
CA ALA A 159 -8.12 -11.19 3.63
C ALA A 159 -8.66 -11.60 5.01
N LEU A 160 -8.69 -10.66 5.97
CA LEU A 160 -9.15 -10.92 7.34
C LEU A 160 -10.66 -10.79 7.53
N PHE A 161 -11.34 -9.89 6.79
CA PHE A 161 -12.71 -9.44 7.10
C PHE A 161 -13.75 -9.66 5.98
N ASN A 162 -13.48 -10.53 5.00
CA ASN A 162 -14.43 -10.86 3.94
C ASN A 162 -15.44 -11.94 4.34
N SER A 163 -16.61 -11.97 3.69
CA SER A 163 -17.68 -12.94 3.93
C SER A 163 -17.43 -14.33 3.30
N HIS A 164 -16.32 -14.49 2.60
CA HIS A 164 -15.96 -15.70 1.85
C HIS A 164 -14.71 -16.38 2.42
N GLY A 165 -14.63 -16.50 3.75
CA GLY A 165 -13.53 -17.21 4.43
C GLY A 165 -12.58 -16.33 5.23
N GLY A 166 -12.87 -15.03 5.32
CA GLY A 166 -12.25 -14.15 6.31
C GLY A 166 -12.53 -14.65 7.73
N GLN A 167 -11.51 -14.65 8.57
CA GLN A 167 -11.57 -15.25 9.91
C GLN A 167 -12.01 -14.26 11.00
N LEU A 168 -12.17 -12.97 10.67
CA LEU A 168 -12.67 -11.93 11.57
C LEU A 168 -13.99 -11.35 11.05
N SER A 169 -14.88 -10.97 11.97
CA SER A 169 -16.16 -10.34 11.61
C SER A 169 -16.09 -8.82 11.69
N LYS A 170 -16.57 -8.14 10.65
CA LYS A 170 -16.74 -6.67 10.67
C LYS A 170 -17.72 -6.21 11.75
N SER A 171 -18.68 -7.06 12.16
CA SER A 171 -19.68 -6.73 13.18
C SER A 171 -19.15 -6.72 14.62
N ASP A 172 -17.90 -7.16 14.82
CA ASP A 172 -17.21 -7.07 16.11
C ASP A 172 -16.59 -5.68 16.35
N TRP A 173 -16.62 -4.81 15.33
CA TRP A 173 -16.16 -3.43 15.36
C TRP A 173 -17.32 -2.48 15.08
N ALA A 174 -17.22 -1.23 15.52
CA ALA A 174 -18.15 -0.19 15.09
C ALA A 174 -18.04 0.00 13.56
N ASN A 175 -16.81 0.07 13.08
CA ASN A 175 -16.48 0.13 11.65
C ASN A 175 -15.12 -0.54 11.40
N VAL A 176 -14.96 -1.10 10.20
CA VAL A 176 -13.65 -1.53 9.67
C VAL A 176 -13.43 -0.81 8.35
N TYR A 177 -12.36 -0.05 8.26
CA TYR A 177 -11.99 0.75 7.09
C TYR A 177 -10.55 0.50 6.67
N PHE A 178 -10.20 0.95 5.48
CA PHE A 178 -8.83 1.22 5.10
C PHE A 178 -8.63 2.66 4.63
N TYR A 179 -7.42 3.17 4.88
CA TYR A 179 -6.92 4.47 4.45
C TYR A 179 -5.50 4.34 3.88
N PRO A 180 -5.33 3.69 2.73
CA PRO A 180 -4.06 3.55 2.05
C PRO A 180 -3.70 4.83 1.30
N THR A 181 -2.40 5.10 1.24
CA THR A 181 -1.83 6.22 0.50
C THR A 181 -0.78 5.75 -0.49
N ALA A 182 -0.70 6.40 -1.65
CA ALA A 182 0.32 6.14 -2.67
C ALA A 182 0.50 4.65 -3.06
N GLY A 183 -0.53 3.82 -2.94
CA GLY A 183 -0.42 2.38 -3.18
C GLY A 183 -0.47 2.02 -4.65
N PRO A 184 0.41 1.13 -5.16
CA PRO A 184 0.24 0.54 -6.48
C PRO A 184 -0.97 -0.41 -6.50
N THR A 185 -1.34 -0.87 -7.68
CA THR A 185 -2.49 -1.73 -7.91
C THR A 185 -2.17 -3.17 -7.52
N PRO A 186 -2.90 -3.79 -6.55
CA PRO A 186 -2.56 -5.12 -6.06
C PRO A 186 -2.97 -6.26 -7.00
N GLY A 187 -3.94 -6.05 -7.90
CA GLY A 187 -4.54 -7.12 -8.69
C GLY A 187 -5.49 -6.67 -9.79
N ASN A 188 -6.32 -7.59 -10.27
CA ASN A 188 -7.20 -7.39 -11.42
C ASN A 188 -8.52 -6.66 -11.06
N GLY A 189 -9.34 -6.39 -12.08
CA GLY A 189 -10.66 -5.77 -11.91
C GLY A 189 -11.64 -6.59 -11.07
N GLU A 190 -11.55 -7.92 -11.08
CA GLU A 190 -12.41 -8.78 -10.27
C GLU A 190 -12.07 -8.69 -8.76
N LEU A 191 -10.78 -8.52 -8.42
CA LEU A 191 -10.36 -8.19 -7.05
C LEU A 191 -10.96 -6.86 -6.60
N PHE A 192 -10.97 -5.83 -7.47
CA PHE A 192 -11.61 -4.56 -7.13
C PHE A 192 -13.12 -4.72 -6.86
N LYS A 193 -13.83 -5.48 -7.70
CA LYS A 193 -15.26 -5.77 -7.46
C LYS A 193 -15.47 -6.44 -6.11
N PHE A 194 -14.61 -7.40 -5.75
CA PHE A 194 -14.68 -8.06 -4.45
C PHE A 194 -14.43 -7.08 -3.30
N VAL A 195 -13.37 -6.27 -3.39
CA VAL A 195 -13.11 -5.21 -2.40
C VAL A 195 -14.32 -4.28 -2.27
N ALA A 196 -14.95 -3.87 -3.38
CA ALA A 196 -16.11 -2.97 -3.34
C ALA A 196 -17.39 -3.63 -2.76
N GLN A 197 -17.54 -4.95 -2.88
CA GLN A 197 -18.61 -5.71 -2.23
C GLN A 197 -18.45 -5.70 -0.71
N GLU A 198 -17.21 -5.87 -0.22
CA GLU A 198 -16.92 -5.99 1.21
C GLU A 198 -16.68 -4.63 1.89
N PHE A 199 -16.09 -3.68 1.18
CA PHE A 199 -15.63 -2.39 1.67
C PHE A 199 -16.06 -1.28 0.71
N LYS A 200 -17.29 -0.80 0.90
CA LYS A 200 -17.82 0.30 0.08
C LYS A 200 -17.00 1.58 0.31
N PRO A 201 -16.60 2.31 -0.75
CA PRO A 201 -16.00 3.63 -0.63
C PRO A 201 -16.91 4.60 0.14
N VAL A 202 -16.34 5.40 1.04
CA VAL A 202 -17.05 6.41 1.81
C VAL A 202 -16.37 7.75 1.63
N ASP A 203 -17.10 8.77 1.18
CA ASP A 203 -16.58 10.14 1.05
C ASP A 203 -17.10 10.99 2.21
N LEU A 204 -16.20 11.71 2.89
CA LEU A 204 -16.52 12.72 3.89
C LEU A 204 -16.52 14.11 3.23
N ARG A 205 -17.31 15.04 3.76
CA ARG A 205 -17.73 16.23 2.98
C ARG A 205 -16.71 17.36 2.89
N ASP A 206 -15.71 17.42 3.76
CA ASP A 206 -14.97 18.68 3.92
C ASP A 206 -13.77 18.79 2.99
N GLN A 207 -13.07 17.68 2.70
CA GLN A 207 -11.84 17.70 1.91
C GLN A 207 -11.67 16.41 1.07
N PRO A 208 -11.03 16.49 -0.11
CA PRO A 208 -10.93 15.34 -1.01
C PRO A 208 -10.16 14.15 -0.42
N TRP A 209 -9.23 14.37 0.50
CA TRP A 209 -8.53 13.30 1.20
C TRP A 209 -9.35 12.63 2.30
N GLN A 210 -10.44 13.25 2.76
CA GLN A 210 -11.28 12.67 3.79
C GLN A 210 -12.21 11.62 3.17
N CYS A 211 -11.69 10.43 2.95
CA CYS A 211 -12.46 9.30 2.44
C CYS A 211 -11.98 8.00 3.07
N TRP A 212 -12.89 7.05 3.28
CA TRP A 212 -12.55 5.68 3.64
C TRP A 212 -12.67 4.78 2.43
N ASN A 213 -11.93 3.67 2.50
CA ASN A 213 -11.96 2.60 1.52
C ASN A 213 -11.58 3.08 0.10
N ARG A 214 -10.64 4.03 0.02
CA ARG A 214 -10.05 4.52 -1.23
C ARG A 214 -8.54 4.68 -1.09
N VAL A 215 -7.81 4.45 -2.17
CA VAL A 215 -6.39 4.82 -2.27
C VAL A 215 -6.28 6.31 -2.52
N VAL A 216 -5.74 7.05 -1.56
CA VAL A 216 -5.47 8.49 -1.69
C VAL A 216 -4.06 8.70 -2.22
N TRP A 217 -3.90 9.51 -3.26
CA TRP A 217 -2.57 9.69 -3.86
C TRP A 217 -2.37 11.06 -4.49
N ASN A 218 -1.11 11.48 -4.63
CA ASN A 218 -0.74 12.71 -5.29
C ASN A 218 -0.70 12.52 -6.82
N SER A 219 -1.32 13.39 -7.60
CA SER A 219 -1.37 13.29 -9.06
C SER A 219 -0.01 13.35 -9.77
N LEU A 220 1.05 13.74 -9.06
CA LEU A 220 2.44 13.73 -9.52
C LEU A 220 3.24 12.55 -8.95
N ASP A 221 2.59 11.60 -8.29
CA ASP A 221 3.21 10.38 -7.80
C ASP A 221 3.15 9.29 -8.86
N ALA A 222 4.29 8.65 -9.12
CA ALA A 222 4.43 7.59 -10.10
C ALA A 222 3.97 6.23 -9.54
N VAL A 223 4.05 6.01 -8.23
CA VAL A 223 3.77 4.70 -7.61
C VAL A 223 2.34 4.20 -7.88
N PRO A 224 1.29 5.01 -7.70
CA PRO A 224 -0.11 4.58 -7.88
C PRO A 224 -0.50 4.29 -9.33
N GLN A 225 0.37 4.67 -10.29
CA GLN A 225 0.18 4.38 -11.71
C GLN A 225 0.47 2.90 -12.00
N GLY A 226 1.33 2.26 -11.20
CA GLY A 226 1.53 0.82 -11.26
C GLY A 226 0.26 0.08 -10.82
N TRP A 227 -0.17 -1.01 -11.45
CA TRP A 227 0.39 -1.71 -12.60
C TRP A 227 -0.52 -1.64 -13.83
N VAL A 228 -1.38 -0.61 -13.88
CA VAL A 228 -2.32 -0.42 -14.99
C VAL A 228 -1.55 0.03 -16.23
N VAL A 229 -1.66 -0.71 -17.33
CA VAL A 229 -0.86 -0.50 -18.54
C VAL A 229 -1.01 0.93 -19.07
N GLU A 230 -2.23 1.45 -19.17
CA GLU A 230 -2.46 2.80 -19.70
C GLU A 230 -1.89 3.90 -18.80
N LEU A 231 -1.76 3.63 -17.50
CA LEU A 231 -1.20 4.58 -16.53
C LEU A 231 0.33 4.53 -16.53
N LEU A 232 0.92 3.34 -16.60
CA LEU A 232 2.35 3.14 -16.79
C LEU A 232 2.85 3.85 -18.06
N GLN A 233 2.13 3.71 -19.16
CA GLN A 233 2.46 4.36 -20.43
C GLN A 233 2.43 5.90 -20.37
N LYS A 234 1.73 6.49 -19.38
CA LYS A 234 1.68 7.94 -19.16
C LYS A 234 2.76 8.46 -18.22
N LEU A 235 3.54 7.59 -17.58
CA LEU A 235 4.63 8.01 -16.68
C LEU A 235 5.64 8.98 -17.32
N PRO A 236 6.03 8.81 -18.60
CA PRO A 236 6.89 9.79 -19.28
C PRO A 236 6.33 11.22 -19.35
N GLU A 237 5.01 11.36 -19.26
CA GLU A 237 4.29 12.64 -19.33
C GLU A 237 3.92 13.18 -17.94
N LEU A 238 4.09 12.38 -16.88
CA LEU A 238 3.65 12.70 -15.51
C LEU A 238 4.25 14.01 -15.01
N TYR A 239 5.51 14.25 -15.37
CA TYR A 239 6.20 15.49 -15.11
C TYR A 239 6.29 16.29 -16.41
N PRO A 240 5.44 17.31 -16.64
CA PRO A 240 5.62 18.20 -17.79
C PRO A 240 6.99 18.88 -17.74
N HIS A 241 7.82 18.65 -18.75
CA HIS A 241 9.05 19.39 -18.99
C HIS A 241 8.83 20.35 -20.16
N THR A 242 9.32 21.58 -20.02
CA THR A 242 9.53 22.46 -21.16
C THR A 242 10.71 21.90 -21.93
N ALA A 243 10.44 21.34 -23.11
CA ALA A 243 11.33 20.91 -24.19
C ALA A 243 12.85 20.86 -23.92
N THR A 244 13.44 19.70 -24.20
CA THR A 244 14.89 19.50 -24.48
C THR A 244 15.84 20.22 -23.53
N THR A 245 16.33 19.50 -22.51
CA THR A 245 17.50 19.97 -21.78
C THR A 245 18.70 19.94 -22.71
N VAL A 246 19.28 21.12 -22.95
CA VAL A 246 20.60 21.25 -23.55
C VAL A 246 21.60 21.14 -22.41
N GLU A 247 22.21 19.97 -22.27
CA GLU A 247 23.34 19.78 -21.37
C GLU A 247 24.60 19.71 -22.24
N TRP A 248 25.59 20.56 -21.99
CA TRP A 248 26.84 20.60 -22.77
C TRP A 248 26.67 20.78 -24.29
N GLY A 249 25.59 21.43 -24.74
CA GLY A 249 25.30 21.60 -26.17
C GLY A 249 24.65 20.38 -26.83
N VAL A 250 24.30 19.34 -26.06
CA VAL A 250 23.61 18.14 -26.52
C VAL A 250 22.14 18.23 -26.16
N THR A 251 21.29 18.07 -27.18
CA THR A 251 19.84 17.99 -27.02
C THR A 251 19.45 16.59 -26.56
N HIS A 252 19.00 16.46 -25.31
CA HIS A 252 18.43 15.20 -24.83
C HIS A 252 16.92 15.15 -25.13
N PRO A 253 16.42 14.11 -25.84
CA PRO A 253 14.98 13.94 -26.03
C PRO A 253 14.30 13.70 -24.67
N TRP A 254 13.09 14.23 -24.52
CA TRP A 254 12.21 13.94 -23.39
C TRP A 254 11.09 12.99 -23.84
N PRO A 255 10.77 11.92 -23.09
CA PRO A 255 11.50 11.41 -21.92
C PRO A 255 12.92 10.91 -22.27
N PRO A 256 13.85 10.84 -21.31
CA PRO A 256 15.11 10.12 -21.50
C PRO A 256 14.84 8.69 -21.98
N LYS A 257 15.68 8.15 -22.88
CA LYS A 257 15.53 6.78 -23.39
C LYS A 257 15.51 5.73 -22.28
N ASP A 258 16.21 5.99 -21.19
CA ASP A 258 16.27 5.11 -20.03
C ASP A 258 14.91 5.03 -19.33
N LEU A 259 14.24 6.18 -19.14
CA LEU A 259 12.88 6.23 -18.59
C LEU A 259 11.87 5.50 -19.49
N GLN A 260 11.96 5.66 -20.81
CA GLN A 260 11.07 4.94 -21.73
C GLN A 260 11.31 3.42 -21.67
N SER A 261 12.57 2.99 -21.63
CA SER A 261 12.93 1.58 -21.55
C SER A 261 12.47 0.94 -20.23
N GLU A 262 12.55 1.67 -19.12
CA GLU A 262 12.00 1.25 -17.83
C GLU A 262 10.48 1.08 -17.89
N VAL A 263 9.77 2.08 -18.43
CA VAL A 263 8.31 2.01 -18.60
C VAL A 263 7.92 0.82 -19.47
N ASP A 264 8.59 0.59 -20.59
CA ASP A 264 8.33 -0.56 -21.47
C ASP A 264 8.57 -1.89 -20.76
N GLY A 265 9.62 -1.99 -19.93
CA GLY A 265 9.88 -3.14 -19.08
C GLY A 265 8.75 -3.41 -18.07
N LYS A 266 8.25 -2.36 -17.42
CA LYS A 266 7.15 -2.44 -16.44
C LYS A 266 5.82 -2.80 -17.11
N VAL A 267 5.53 -2.24 -18.29
CA VAL A 267 4.38 -2.62 -19.12
C VAL A 267 4.45 -4.08 -19.54
N LYS A 268 5.63 -4.57 -19.95
CA LYS A 268 5.83 -5.98 -20.30
C LYS A 268 5.51 -6.91 -19.13
N LYS A 269 5.96 -6.58 -17.92
CA LYS A 269 5.64 -7.35 -16.71
C LYS A 269 4.16 -7.35 -16.39
N SER A 270 3.52 -6.18 -16.38
CA SER A 270 2.07 -6.05 -16.16
C SER A 270 1.25 -6.91 -17.13
N LYS A 271 1.60 -6.87 -18.43
CA LYS A 271 0.96 -7.72 -19.46
C LYS A 271 1.21 -9.21 -19.21
N ALA A 272 2.45 -9.60 -18.88
CA ALA A 272 2.77 -10.99 -18.60
C ALA A 272 1.94 -11.57 -17.44
N GLY A 273 1.73 -10.79 -16.38
CA GLY A 273 0.84 -11.18 -15.27
C GLY A 273 -0.63 -11.25 -15.67
N ALA A 274 -1.09 -10.32 -16.50
CA ALA A 274 -2.46 -10.35 -17.03
C ALA A 274 -2.73 -11.56 -17.94
N ASP A 275 -1.73 -11.97 -18.71
CA ASP A 275 -1.79 -13.06 -19.69
C ASP A 275 -1.77 -14.46 -19.04
N THR A 276 -1.59 -14.57 -17.72
CA THR A 276 -1.73 -15.85 -16.99
C THR A 276 -3.20 -16.29 -16.79
N GLY A 277 -4.15 -15.64 -17.48
CA GLY A 277 -5.59 -15.83 -17.29
C GLY A 277 -6.21 -14.92 -16.22
N ALA A 278 -5.41 -14.06 -15.58
CA ALA A 278 -5.87 -13.13 -14.56
C ALA A 278 -6.60 -11.90 -15.13
N GLY A 279 -6.34 -11.54 -16.39
CA GLY A 279 -6.80 -10.29 -16.97
C GLY A 279 -6.04 -9.07 -16.44
N PRO A 280 -6.33 -7.87 -16.97
CA PRO A 280 -5.53 -6.69 -16.70
C PRO A 280 -5.63 -6.24 -15.24
N TYR A 281 -4.52 -5.69 -14.74
CA TYR A 281 -4.50 -4.92 -13.49
C TYR A 281 -5.43 -3.72 -13.59
N THR A 282 -6.20 -3.47 -12.53
CA THR A 282 -7.17 -2.37 -12.48
C THR A 282 -7.08 -1.68 -11.12
N GLN A 283 -6.95 -0.35 -11.12
CA GLN A 283 -6.86 0.41 -9.88
C GLN A 283 -8.07 0.13 -8.98
N LEU A 284 -7.80 -0.04 -7.68
CA LEU A 284 -8.84 0.05 -6.64
C LEU A 284 -9.52 1.43 -6.70
N ALA A 285 -10.68 1.54 -6.05
CA ALA A 285 -11.31 2.84 -5.81
C ALA A 285 -10.27 3.81 -5.27
N ASN A 286 -10.04 4.91 -5.99
CA ASN A 286 -8.96 5.83 -5.68
C ASN A 286 -9.44 7.29 -5.67
N ARG A 287 -8.57 8.15 -5.16
CA ARG A 287 -8.75 9.58 -5.00
C ARG A 287 -7.43 10.28 -5.26
N SER A 288 -7.28 10.81 -6.48
CA SER A 288 -6.14 11.65 -6.82
C SER A 288 -6.30 13.05 -6.20
N LEU A 289 -5.25 13.53 -5.57
CA LEU A 289 -5.08 14.87 -5.03
C LEU A 289 -4.15 15.64 -5.96
N ARG A 290 -4.49 16.90 -6.26
CA ARG A 290 -3.66 17.73 -7.14
C ARG A 290 -2.27 17.95 -6.54
N GLY A 291 -1.25 17.42 -7.20
CA GLY A 291 0.15 17.69 -6.88
C GLY A 291 0.54 19.14 -7.15
N ARG A 292 1.44 19.67 -6.33
CA ARG A 292 2.09 20.97 -6.54
C ARG A 292 3.60 20.78 -6.61
N ARG A 293 4.24 21.39 -7.60
CA ARG A 293 5.70 21.51 -7.67
C ARG A 293 6.12 22.69 -6.80
N THR A 294 7.07 22.51 -5.89
CA THR A 294 7.67 23.62 -5.16
C THR A 294 8.82 24.19 -5.99
N THR A 295 8.62 25.34 -6.62
CA THR A 295 9.68 26.13 -7.25
C THR A 295 10.43 26.94 -6.21
N THR A 296 11.14 26.29 -5.28
CA THR A 296 12.11 26.99 -4.44
C THR A 296 13.41 27.11 -5.22
N ALA A 297 13.54 28.20 -5.97
CA ALA A 297 14.86 28.65 -6.41
C ALA A 297 15.69 28.93 -5.15
N ARG A 298 16.70 28.09 -4.88
CA ARG A 298 17.76 28.49 -3.94
C ARG A 298 18.46 29.68 -4.57
N SER A 299 18.13 30.89 -4.11
CA SER A 299 18.97 32.05 -4.38
C SER A 299 20.33 31.79 -3.71
N SER A 300 21.34 31.49 -4.52
CA SER A 300 22.73 31.56 -4.09
C SER A 300 23.07 33.03 -3.84
N SER A 301 22.85 33.51 -2.62
CA SER A 301 23.50 34.72 -2.14
C SER A 301 24.89 34.33 -1.64
N SER A 302 25.89 34.45 -2.51
CA SER A 302 27.28 34.55 -2.08
C SER A 302 27.45 35.80 -1.22
N ARG A 303 27.85 35.62 0.03
CA ARG A 303 28.68 36.60 0.75
C ARG A 303 30.09 36.05 0.81
#